data_AF-A0A167PWT0-F1
#
_entry.id   AF-A0A167PWT0-F1
#
_cell.length_a   1.000
_cell.length_b   1.000
_cell.length_c   1.000
_cell.angle_alpha   90.00
_cell.angle_beta   90.00
_cell.angle_gamma   90.00
#
_symmetry.space_group_name_H-M   'P 1'
#
loop_
_entity.id
_entity.type
_entity.pdbx_description
1 polymer ?
#
loop_
_entity_poly.entity_id
_entity_poly.type
_entity_poly.pdbx_seq_one_letter_code
_entity_poly.pdbx_strand_id
1 'polypeptide(L)'
;MPSGKVWMGWWGDFGGPKQKGIVQYSLSPFQQKAMGDAFSSYLFNGYRRIVAQVPYFAIPFGFGYGIYTWANSYGAYLESKEGHYATAEKEAAAAHHAE
;
A
#
# COMPACT_ATOMS: atom_id res chain seq x y z
N MET A 1 30.13 -10.06 32.19
CA MET A 1 29.78 -11.34 31.53
C MET A 1 30.02 -11.17 30.03
N PRO A 2 30.65 -12.14 29.32
CA PRO A 2 30.81 -12.05 27.87
C PRO A 2 29.44 -11.96 27.17
N SER A 3 29.29 -11.05 26.21
CA SER A 3 28.09 -10.95 25.38
C SER A 3 28.15 -11.96 24.23
N GLY A 4 27.00 -12.51 23.85
CA GLY A 4 26.86 -13.47 22.75
C GLY A 4 27.19 -12.88 21.38
N LYS A 5 27.26 -13.75 20.36
CA LYS A 5 27.44 -13.31 18.97
C LYS A 5 26.22 -12.51 18.51
N VAL A 6 26.47 -11.38 17.84
CA VAL A 6 25.46 -10.49 17.28
C VAL A 6 25.76 -10.20 15.81
N TRP A 7 24.73 -9.85 15.04
CA TRP A 7 24.85 -9.57 13.60
C TRP A 7 25.38 -8.17 13.27
N MET A 8 25.55 -7.31 14.28
CA MET A 8 26.02 -5.94 14.12
C MET A 8 26.94 -5.58 15.29
N GLY A 9 28.15 -5.13 14.97
CA GLY A 9 29.11 -4.62 15.95
C GLY A 9 29.15 -3.09 16.02
N TRP A 10 30.34 -2.50 16.14
CA TRP A 10 30.54 -1.06 16.30
C TRP A 10 31.39 -0.46 15.17
N TRP A 11 31.65 0.85 15.22
CA TRP A 11 32.61 1.52 14.33
C TRP A 11 33.95 0.78 14.35
N GLY A 12 34.38 0.31 13.18
CA GLY A 12 35.61 -0.49 12.99
C GLY A 12 35.39 -2.00 12.93
N ASP A 13 34.26 -2.52 13.41
CA ASP A 13 33.89 -3.94 13.37
C ASP A 13 32.37 -4.12 13.23
N PHE A 14 31.80 -3.64 12.12
CA PHE A 14 30.34 -3.71 11.92
C PHE A 14 29.80 -5.13 11.68
N GLY A 15 30.67 -6.12 11.43
CA GLY A 15 30.26 -7.49 11.09
C GLY A 15 29.88 -7.70 9.61
N GLY A 16 30.12 -6.70 8.76
CA GLY A 16 29.93 -6.81 7.30
C GLY A 16 31.05 -7.55 6.58
N PRO A 17 30.88 -7.84 5.28
CA PRO A 17 31.94 -8.44 4.46
C PRO A 17 33.13 -7.49 4.31
N LYS A 18 34.33 -8.05 4.10
CA LYS A 18 35.53 -7.26 3.82
C LYS A 18 35.36 -6.51 2.50
N GLN A 19 35.50 -5.18 2.52
CA GLN A 19 35.41 -4.32 1.34
C GLN A 19 36.81 -3.86 0.92
N LYS A 20 37.15 -3.99 -0.36
CA LYS A 20 38.42 -3.53 -0.95
C LYS A 20 38.17 -2.97 -2.35
N GLY A 21 38.78 -1.82 -2.66
CA GLY A 21 38.73 -1.22 -4.00
C GLY A 21 37.54 -0.27 -4.26
N ILE A 22 36.70 -0.01 -3.26
CA ILE A 22 35.61 0.98 -3.35
C ILE A 22 36.15 2.32 -2.88
N VAL A 23 36.04 3.35 -3.72
CA VAL A 23 36.41 4.73 -3.38
C VAL A 23 35.16 5.59 -3.42
N GLN A 24 34.89 6.32 -2.34
CA GLN A 24 33.73 7.19 -2.20
C GLN A 24 34.18 8.65 -2.13
N TYR A 25 33.50 9.50 -2.89
CA TYR A 25 33.72 10.94 -2.90
C TYR A 25 32.48 11.66 -2.38
N SER A 26 32.68 12.76 -1.67
CA SER A 26 31.62 13.64 -1.20
C SER A 26 32.09 15.09 -1.24
N LEU A 27 31.14 16.02 -1.39
CA LEU A 27 31.37 17.46 -1.28
C LEU A 27 30.86 17.95 0.07
N SER A 28 31.51 18.97 0.65
CA SER A 28 31.03 19.59 1.88
C SER A 28 29.59 20.13 1.68
N PRO A 29 28.67 19.92 2.64
CA PRO A 29 27.32 20.48 2.55
C PRO A 29 27.29 22.00 2.39
N PHE A 30 28.29 22.71 2.92
CA PHE A 30 28.42 24.18 2.80
C PHE A 30 28.84 24.63 1.39
N GLN A 31 29.24 23.70 0.53
CA GLN A 31 29.59 23.96 -0.88
C GLN A 31 28.45 23.56 -1.83
N GLN A 32 27.35 23.02 -1.32
CA GLN A 32 26.20 22.56 -2.11
C GLN A 32 24.97 23.44 -1.84
N LYS A 33 24.06 23.49 -2.81
CA LYS A 33 22.72 24.06 -2.60
C LYS A 33 21.86 23.04 -1.87
N ALA A 34 21.40 23.36 -0.66
CA ALA A 34 20.66 22.42 0.20
C ALA A 34 19.42 21.80 -0.48
N MET A 35 18.74 22.55 -1.36
CA MET A 35 17.57 22.09 -2.12
C MET A 35 17.74 22.35 -3.63
N GLY A 36 18.96 22.25 -4.14
CA GLY A 36 19.22 22.35 -5.58
C GLY A 36 18.35 21.34 -6.34
N ASP A 37 17.58 21.82 -7.33
CA ASP A 37 16.69 21.01 -8.16
C ASP A 37 15.66 20.15 -7.40
N ALA A 38 15.36 20.49 -6.15
CA ALA A 38 14.44 19.70 -5.34
C ALA A 38 13.06 19.60 -6.00
N PHE A 39 12.53 20.69 -6.56
CA PHE A 39 11.21 20.69 -7.20
C PHE A 39 11.20 19.91 -8.52
N SER A 40 12.11 20.22 -9.44
CA SER A 40 12.20 19.55 -10.75
C SER A 40 12.52 18.06 -10.60
N SER A 41 13.48 17.71 -9.75
CA SER A 41 13.84 16.31 -9.48
C SER A 41 12.73 15.56 -8.77
N TYR A 42 12.13 16.12 -7.72
CA TYR A 42 11.11 15.42 -6.94
C TYR A 42 9.81 15.22 -7.72
N LEU A 43 9.42 16.16 -8.58
CA LEU A 43 8.20 16.02 -9.37
C LEU A 43 8.27 14.79 -10.29
N PHE A 44 9.33 14.68 -11.10
CA PHE A 44 9.47 13.57 -12.05
C PHE A 44 9.84 12.25 -11.35
N ASN A 45 10.76 12.28 -10.39
CA ASN A 45 11.16 11.07 -9.67
C ASN A 45 10.07 10.57 -8.72
N GLY A 46 9.37 11.49 -8.06
CA GLY A 46 8.23 11.20 -7.19
C GLY A 46 7.11 10.55 -7.98
N TYR A 47 6.70 11.14 -9.10
CA TYR A 47 5.69 10.55 -10.00
C TYR A 47 6.07 9.14 -10.44
N ARG A 48 7.31 8.94 -10.94
CA ARG A 48 7.80 7.63 -11.36
C ARG A 48 7.74 6.60 -10.23
N ARG A 49 8.07 6.98 -9.00
CA ARG A 49 8.03 6.10 -7.82
C ARG A 49 6.60 5.76 -7.43
N ILE A 50 5.67 6.73 -7.46
CA ILE A 50 4.26 6.52 -7.13
C ILE A 50 3.65 5.55 -8.14
N VAL A 51 3.79 5.80 -9.44
CA VAL A 51 3.21 4.96 -10.50
C VAL A 51 3.67 3.51 -10.41
N ALA A 52 4.96 3.27 -10.09
CA ALA A 52 5.46 1.92 -9.89
C ALA A 52 4.81 1.18 -8.71
N GLN A 53 4.26 1.92 -7.74
CA GLN A 53 3.60 1.36 -6.56
C GLN A 53 2.07 1.36 -6.65
N VAL A 54 1.48 2.14 -7.57
CA VAL A 54 0.03 2.25 -7.77
C VAL A 54 -0.68 0.88 -7.78
N PRO A 55 -0.22 -0.15 -8.52
CA PRO A 55 -0.92 -1.43 -8.54
C PRO A 55 -1.09 -2.08 -7.16
N TYR A 56 -0.11 -1.90 -6.26
CA TYR A 56 -0.12 -2.57 -4.96
C TYR A 56 -1.09 -1.96 -3.96
N PHE A 57 -1.45 -0.68 -4.11
CA PHE A 57 -2.41 -0.02 -3.22
C PHE A 57 -3.73 0.33 -3.92
N ALA A 58 -3.71 0.79 -5.17
CA ALA A 58 -4.91 1.23 -5.86
C ALA A 58 -5.86 0.05 -6.15
N ILE A 59 -5.33 -1.15 -6.41
CA ILE A 59 -6.15 -2.35 -6.62
C ILE A 59 -6.89 -2.74 -5.34
N PRO A 60 -6.23 -2.99 -4.18
CA PRO A 60 -6.95 -3.35 -2.97
C PRO A 60 -7.87 -2.23 -2.46
N PHE A 61 -7.48 -0.95 -2.58
CA PHE A 61 -8.37 0.15 -2.22
C PHE A 61 -9.57 0.26 -3.17
N GLY A 62 -9.37 0.12 -4.48
CA GLY A 62 -10.45 0.13 -5.46
C GLY A 62 -11.43 -1.01 -5.26
N PHE A 63 -10.92 -2.22 -4.98
CA PHE A 63 -11.74 -3.39 -4.68
C PHE A 63 -12.52 -3.23 -3.38
N GLY A 64 -11.84 -2.82 -2.30
CA GLY A 64 -12.47 -2.61 -0.99
C GLY A 64 -13.55 -1.53 -1.05
N TYR A 65 -13.26 -0.40 -1.72
CA TYR A 65 -14.24 0.67 -1.90
C TYR A 65 -15.41 0.23 -2.79
N GLY A 66 -15.15 -0.54 -3.85
CA GLY A 66 -16.20 -1.10 -4.71
C GLY A 66 -17.15 -2.05 -3.98
N ILE A 67 -16.63 -2.94 -3.12
CA ILE A 67 -17.46 -3.79 -2.28
C ILE A 67 -18.27 -2.95 -1.30
N TYR A 68 -17.64 -1.97 -0.66
CA TYR A 68 -18.30 -1.11 0.32
C TYR A 68 -19.48 -0.33 -0.30
N THR A 69 -19.28 0.29 -1.46
CA THR A 69 -20.33 1.04 -2.14
C THR A 69 -21.47 0.13 -2.60
N TRP A 70 -21.15 -1.04 -3.16
CA TRP A 70 -22.15 -2.05 -3.52
C TRP A 70 -22.95 -2.51 -2.29
N ALA A 71 -22.29 -2.92 -1.22
CA ALA A 71 -22.92 -3.43 -0.01
C ALA A 71 -23.86 -2.40 0.62
N ASN A 72 -23.46 -1.13 0.69
CA ASN A 72 -24.33 -0.07 1.21
C ASN A 72 -25.55 0.17 0.31
N SER A 73 -25.36 0.21 -1.01
CA SER A 73 -26.48 0.39 -1.95
C SER A 73 -27.47 -0.78 -1.90
N TYR A 74 -26.94 -2.01 -1.78
CA TYR A 74 -27.74 -3.21 -1.70
C TYR A 74 -28.46 -3.32 -0.35
N GLY A 75 -27.80 -2.95 0.75
CA GLY A 75 -28.43 -2.85 2.07
C GLY A 75 -29.61 -1.87 2.06
N ALA A 76 -29.41 -0.67 1.51
CA ALA A 76 -30.48 0.32 1.37
C ALA A 76 -31.63 -0.17 0.47
N TYR A 77 -31.33 -0.92 -0.58
CA TYR A 77 -32.35 -1.56 -1.42
C TYR A 77 -33.16 -2.60 -0.64
N LEU A 78 -32.53 -3.46 0.16
CA LEU A 78 -33.22 -4.48 0.94
C LEU A 78 -34.16 -3.88 2.00
N GLU A 79 -33.80 -2.75 2.59
CA GLU A 79 -34.64 -2.00 3.52
C GLU A 79 -35.73 -1.16 2.83
N SER A 80 -35.72 -1.07 1.51
CA SER A 80 -36.76 -0.40 0.74
C SER A 80 -38.00 -1.27 0.59
N LYS A 81 -39.15 -0.64 0.33
CA LYS A 81 -40.41 -1.37 0.06
C LYS A 81 -40.27 -2.37 -1.08
N GLU A 82 -39.64 -1.95 -2.17
CA GLU A 82 -39.41 -2.81 -3.35
C GLU A 82 -38.52 -4.00 -3.01
N GLY A 83 -37.49 -3.78 -2.18
CA GLY A 83 -36.63 -4.85 -1.68
C GLY A 83 -37.39 -5.90 -0.89
N HIS A 84 -38.28 -5.46 0.02
CA HIS A 84 -39.13 -6.36 0.80
C HIS A 84 -40.10 -7.18 -0.06
N TYR A 85 -40.68 -6.59 -1.12
CA TYR A 85 -41.51 -7.36 -2.05
C TYR A 85 -40.68 -8.38 -2.83
N ALA A 86 -39.50 -7.99 -3.33
CA ALA A 86 -38.63 -8.89 -4.07
C ALA A 86 -38.07 -10.04 -3.22
N THR A 87 -37.82 -9.84 -1.93
CA THR A 87 -37.45 -10.94 -1.02
C THR A 87 -38.63 -11.85 -0.72
N ALA A 88 -39.82 -11.30 -0.45
CA ALA A 88 -41.03 -12.10 -0.23
C ALA A 88 -41.40 -12.96 -1.46
N GLU A 89 -41.29 -12.40 -2.67
CA GLU A 89 -41.50 -13.15 -3.92
C GLU A 89 -40.46 -14.27 -4.10
N LYS A 90 -39.19 -14.02 -3.76
CA LYS A 90 -38.15 -15.06 -3.79
C LYS A 90 -38.41 -16.17 -2.78
N GLU A 91 -38.85 -15.83 -1.56
CA GLU A 91 -39.20 -16.82 -0.53
C GLU A 91 -40.40 -17.67 -0.95
N ALA A 92 -41.44 -17.04 -1.52
CA ALA A 92 -42.60 -17.76 -2.06
C ALA A 92 -42.24 -18.69 -3.22
N ALA A 93 -41.39 -18.24 -4.15
CA ALA A 93 -40.89 -19.06 -5.25
C ALA A 93 -40.01 -20.23 -4.75
N ALA A 94 -39.19 -20.01 -3.72
CA ALA A 94 -38.37 -21.07 -3.13
C ALA A 94 -39.22 -22.15 -2.43
N ALA A 95 -40.28 -21.75 -1.73
CA ALA A 95 -41.23 -22.69 -1.13
C ALA A 95 -41.94 -23.56 -2.18
N HIS A 96 -42.32 -22.97 -3.31
CA HIS A 96 -42.99 -23.67 -4.41
C HIS A 96 -42.06 -24.63 -5.19
N HIS A 97 -40.73 -24.46 -5.11
CA HIS A 97 -39.75 -25.36 -5.71
C HIS A 97 -39.32 -26.52 -4.81
N ALA A 98 -39.67 -26.49 -3.53
CA ALA A 98 -39.32 -27.52 -2.54
C ALA A 98 -40.42 -28.59 -2.34
N GLU A 99 -41.62 -28.35 -2.88
CA GLU A 99 -42.71 -29.34 -3.06
C GLU A 99 -42.58 -30.10 -4.39
#